data_AF-A0A3D9I4L2-F1
#
_entry.id   AF-A0A3D9I4L2-F1
#
_cell.length_a   1.000
_cell.length_b   1.000
_cell.length_c   1.000
_cell.angle_alpha   90.00
_cell.angle_beta   90.00
_cell.angle_gamma   90.00
#
_symmetry.space_group_name_H-M   'P 1'
#
loop_
_entity.id
_entity.type
_entity.pdbx_description
1 polymer ?
#
loop_
_entity_poly.entity_id
_entity_poly.type
_entity_poly.pdbx_seq_one_letter_code
_entity_poly.pdbx_strand_id
1 'polypeptide(L)'
;MKKTIRFMAAAALVCALTVPTLAHASEGPPASSALKASIQTEGGFAAVQIEKQVYVYDKDGQLYQTKGKDRIGELKDLFVLPYGPMQVPMILIKNDKNGYMVFSDLWPEFAKGKETDTVDAYYSGRIHAASRDKVVSRTGHHYAEKIGDEVVAYTANDFSDLKKGFHESIRVKGELRGLILFDCCPYLVVDDGKDTLSVYHAGENGAELASSIEFKS
;
A
#
# COMPACT_ATOMS: atom_id res chain seq x y z
N MET A 1 5.88 -14.10 35.30
CA MET A 1 6.95 -14.77 34.52
C MET A 1 6.80 -14.36 33.06
N LYS A 2 7.80 -13.64 32.53
CA LYS A 2 7.87 -13.23 31.12
C LYS A 2 8.39 -14.40 30.28
N LYS A 3 7.78 -14.69 29.13
CA LYS A 3 8.39 -15.54 28.10
C LYS A 3 8.34 -14.82 26.76
N THR A 4 9.49 -14.23 26.44
CA THR A 4 9.87 -13.68 25.15
C THR A 4 10.18 -14.83 24.20
N ILE A 5 9.54 -14.87 23.03
CA ILE A 5 9.94 -15.77 21.94
C ILE A 5 10.56 -14.89 20.84
N ARG A 6 11.86 -15.08 20.62
CA ARG A 6 12.63 -14.48 19.54
C ARG A 6 12.39 -15.30 18.27
N PHE A 7 11.89 -14.68 17.20
CA PHE A 7 11.91 -15.28 15.88
C PHE A 7 13.29 -15.06 15.25
N MET A 8 13.89 -16.16 14.80
CA MET A 8 15.18 -16.19 14.11
C MET A 8 15.02 -15.84 12.64
N ALA A 9 15.94 -15.01 12.16
CA ALA A 9 16.16 -14.70 10.76
C ALA A 9 16.64 -15.95 9.98
N ALA A 10 16.11 -16.14 8.77
CA ALA A 10 16.71 -17.02 7.77
C ALA A 10 17.04 -16.17 6.53
N ALA A 11 18.33 -16.02 6.28
CA ALA A 11 18.87 -15.33 5.11
C ALA A 11 19.52 -16.34 4.14
N ALA A 12 19.41 -15.98 2.86
CA ALA A 12 20.27 -16.30 1.73
C ALA A 12 20.01 -17.59 0.93
N LEU A 13 19.63 -17.40 -0.33
CA LEU A 13 20.11 -18.21 -1.45
C LEU A 13 20.68 -17.26 -2.52
N VAL A 14 22.00 -17.20 -2.62
CA VAL A 14 22.72 -16.56 -3.74
C VAL A 14 23.20 -17.69 -4.65
N CYS A 15 22.62 -17.80 -5.84
CA CYS A 15 23.14 -18.70 -6.87
C CYS A 15 24.35 -18.06 -7.54
N ALA A 16 25.55 -18.56 -7.22
CA ALA A 16 26.76 -18.28 -7.97
C ALA A 16 26.79 -19.10 -9.27
N LEU A 17 26.67 -18.44 -10.42
CA LEU A 17 26.95 -19.03 -11.72
C LEU A 17 28.47 -19.11 -11.90
N THR A 18 29.00 -20.32 -12.04
CA THR A 18 30.38 -20.59 -12.42
C THR A 18 30.49 -20.72 -13.94
N VAL A 19 31.41 -19.98 -14.56
CA VAL A 19 31.86 -20.23 -15.94
C VAL A 19 33.40 -20.19 -15.97
N PRO A 20 34.10 -21.10 -16.67
CA PRO A 20 35.56 -21.13 -16.69
C PRO A 20 36.15 -20.01 -17.55
N THR A 21 37.23 -19.44 -17.04
CA THR A 21 38.03 -18.32 -17.55
C THR A 21 38.83 -18.65 -18.82
N LEU A 22 38.86 -17.71 -19.77
CA LEU A 22 40.05 -17.42 -20.58
C LEU A 22 40.30 -15.90 -20.53
N ALA A 23 41.49 -15.53 -20.06
CA ALA A 23 42.01 -14.17 -19.94
C ALA A 23 42.54 -13.68 -21.32
N HIS A 24 42.70 -12.39 -21.67
CA HIS A 24 43.13 -11.19 -20.98
C HIS A 24 42.46 -9.95 -21.60
N ALA A 25 42.08 -8.97 -20.78
CA ALA A 25 42.35 -7.55 -21.00
C ALA A 25 42.04 -6.80 -19.70
N SER A 26 42.97 -5.97 -19.28
CA SER A 26 42.87 -5.05 -18.16
C SER A 26 41.63 -4.15 -18.31
N GLU A 27 40.70 -4.28 -17.39
CA GLU A 27 39.88 -3.20 -16.82
C GLU A 27 39.30 -3.78 -15.53
N GLY A 28 39.20 -2.97 -14.47
CA GLY A 28 38.86 -3.41 -13.12
C GLY A 28 37.59 -4.27 -13.07
N PRO A 29 37.36 -5.01 -11.95
CA PRO A 29 36.08 -5.69 -11.78
C PRO A 29 34.97 -4.67 -12.07
N PRO A 30 34.02 -4.95 -12.98
CA PRO A 30 32.90 -4.07 -13.16
C PRO A 30 32.33 -3.86 -11.77
N ALA A 31 32.28 -2.61 -11.33
CA ALA A 31 31.66 -2.25 -10.08
C ALA A 31 30.30 -2.94 -10.11
N SER A 32 30.13 -3.96 -9.27
CA SER A 32 28.84 -4.57 -9.02
C SER A 32 27.93 -3.40 -8.69
N SER A 33 27.09 -3.01 -9.65
CA SER A 33 25.96 -2.13 -9.37
C SER A 33 25.09 -2.97 -8.46
N ALA A 34 25.38 -2.92 -7.16
CA ALA A 34 24.63 -3.61 -6.15
C ALA A 34 23.19 -3.17 -6.35
N LEU A 35 22.38 -4.06 -6.93
CA LEU A 35 20.96 -3.83 -7.15
C LEU A 35 20.41 -3.32 -5.82
N LYS A 36 19.87 -2.10 -5.82
CA LYS A 36 19.38 -1.51 -4.57
C LYS A 36 18.07 -2.22 -4.24
N ALA A 37 18.20 -3.30 -3.49
CA ALA A 37 17.09 -4.11 -3.04
C ALA A 37 16.76 -3.80 -1.58
N SER A 38 15.46 -3.65 -1.27
CA SER A 38 14.96 -3.57 0.10
C SER A 38 13.78 -4.52 0.27
N ILE A 39 13.58 -4.98 1.50
CA ILE A 39 12.49 -5.91 1.84
C ILE A 39 11.76 -5.35 3.05
N GLN A 40 10.43 -5.38 2.99
CA GLN A 40 9.54 -5.15 4.11
C GLN A 40 8.60 -6.33 4.27
N THR A 41 8.19 -6.62 5.50
CA THR A 41 7.33 -7.76 5.85
C THR A 41 6.27 -7.31 6.83
N GLU A 42 5.02 -7.71 6.61
CA GLU A 42 3.91 -7.48 7.52
C GLU A 42 2.96 -8.68 7.48
N GLY A 43 2.65 -9.24 8.65
CA GLY A 43 1.87 -10.48 8.76
C GLY A 43 2.47 -11.63 7.94
N GLY A 44 1.66 -12.17 7.02
CA GLY A 44 2.07 -13.26 6.11
C GLY A 44 2.61 -12.80 4.75
N PHE A 45 2.90 -11.50 4.59
CA PHE A 45 3.21 -10.88 3.31
C PHE A 45 4.62 -10.27 3.29
N ALA A 46 5.19 -10.15 2.08
CA ALA A 46 6.48 -9.50 1.85
C ALA A 46 6.42 -8.57 0.64
N ALA A 47 7.06 -7.41 0.74
CA ALA A 47 7.26 -6.46 -0.35
C ALA A 47 8.77 -6.36 -0.60
N VAL A 48 9.18 -6.75 -1.80
CA VAL A 48 10.57 -6.68 -2.27
C VAL A 48 10.66 -5.55 -3.27
N GLN A 49 11.47 -4.53 -2.96
CA GLN A 49 11.82 -3.49 -3.93
C GLN A 49 13.11 -3.88 -4.64
N ILE A 50 13.12 -3.76 -5.97
CA ILE A 50 14.32 -3.82 -6.80
C ILE A 50 14.35 -2.52 -7.61
N GLU A 51 15.36 -1.69 -7.37
CA GLU A 51 15.44 -0.34 -7.92
C GLU A 51 14.22 0.51 -7.53
N LYS A 52 13.29 0.80 -8.45
CA LYS A 52 12.03 1.53 -8.16
C LYS A 52 10.79 0.64 -8.25
N GLN A 53 10.97 -0.62 -8.66
CA GLN A 53 9.87 -1.55 -8.83
C GLN A 53 9.67 -2.34 -7.54
N VAL A 54 8.42 -2.55 -7.13
CA VAL A 54 8.05 -3.27 -5.91
C VAL A 54 7.23 -4.48 -6.31
N TYR A 55 7.58 -5.63 -5.74
CA TYR A 55 6.93 -6.92 -5.94
C TYR A 55 6.39 -7.38 -4.59
N VAL A 56 5.12 -7.81 -4.55
CA VAL A 56 4.44 -8.23 -3.33
C VAL A 56 4.09 -9.70 -3.39
N TYR A 57 4.37 -10.41 -2.30
CA TYR A 57 4.28 -11.86 -2.20
C TYR A 57 3.50 -12.29 -0.96
N ASP A 58 2.91 -13.47 -1.05
CA ASP A 58 2.49 -14.28 0.10
C ASP A 58 3.19 -15.66 0.06
N LYS A 59 2.66 -16.62 0.83
CA LYS A 59 3.19 -18.00 0.87
C LYS A 59 2.97 -18.79 -0.42
N ASP A 60 1.99 -18.41 -1.24
CA ASP A 60 1.56 -19.15 -2.44
C ASP A 60 2.20 -18.56 -3.71
N GLY A 61 2.68 -17.32 -3.66
CA GLY A 61 3.52 -16.75 -4.71
C GLY A 61 3.48 -15.22 -4.77
N GLN A 62 3.79 -14.69 -5.95
CA GLN A 62 3.67 -13.26 -6.22
C GLN A 62 2.21 -12.88 -6.38
N LEU A 63 1.76 -11.87 -5.64
CA LEU A 63 0.42 -11.31 -5.74
C LEU A 63 0.38 -10.24 -6.84
N TYR A 64 1.18 -9.19 -6.70
CA TYR A 64 1.22 -8.07 -7.63
C TYR A 64 2.57 -7.38 -7.66
N GLN A 65 2.77 -6.51 -8.65
CA GLN A 65 3.96 -5.67 -8.80
C GLN A 65 3.61 -4.28 -9.32
N THR A 66 4.38 -3.29 -8.93
CA THR A 66 4.30 -1.98 -9.57
C THR A 66 4.89 -2.03 -10.98
N LYS A 67 4.31 -1.29 -11.92
CA LYS A 67 4.78 -1.25 -13.32
C LYS A 67 4.48 0.10 -13.96
N GLY A 68 5.43 0.59 -14.75
CA GLY A 68 5.32 1.87 -15.45
C GLY A 68 5.71 3.08 -14.59
N LYS A 69 6.18 4.14 -15.27
CA LYS A 69 6.79 5.34 -14.65
C LYS A 69 5.93 6.03 -13.58
N ASP A 70 4.62 5.92 -13.69
CA ASP A 70 3.67 6.58 -12.79
C ASP A 70 3.34 5.74 -11.55
N ARG A 71 3.79 4.48 -11.49
CA ARG A 71 3.52 3.54 -10.39
C ARG A 71 4.78 2.97 -9.72
N ILE A 72 5.97 3.31 -10.20
CA ILE A 72 7.25 2.93 -9.56
C ILE A 72 7.72 4.04 -8.61
N GLY A 73 8.51 3.70 -7.60
CA GLY A 73 8.98 4.66 -6.60
C GLY A 73 9.74 4.01 -5.47
N GLU A 74 10.05 4.78 -4.45
CA GLU A 74 10.67 4.26 -3.22
C GLU A 74 9.61 3.61 -2.34
N LEU A 75 9.75 2.34 -1.98
CA LEU A 75 8.91 1.66 -0.99
C LEU A 75 9.09 2.35 0.37
N LYS A 76 7.98 2.82 0.93
CA LYS A 76 7.92 3.44 2.24
C LYS A 76 7.36 2.49 3.28
N ASP A 77 6.29 1.77 2.93
CA ASP A 77 5.65 0.87 3.87
C ASP A 77 4.98 -0.32 3.16
N LEU A 78 4.88 -1.45 3.86
CA LEU A 78 3.98 -2.56 3.58
C LEU A 78 3.06 -2.70 4.80
N PHE A 79 1.77 -2.47 4.60
CA PHE A 79 0.77 -2.58 5.66
C PHE A 79 -0.40 -3.45 5.18
N VAL A 80 -1.11 -4.04 6.13
CA VAL A 80 -2.20 -4.98 5.82
C VAL A 80 -3.52 -4.41 6.31
N LEU A 81 -4.55 -4.45 5.45
CA LEU A 81 -5.90 -4.04 5.80
C LEU A 81 -6.83 -5.26 5.91
N PRO A 82 -7.79 -5.26 6.85
CA PRO A 82 -8.84 -6.27 6.92
C PRO A 82 -9.94 -5.98 5.89
N TYR A 83 -10.44 -7.03 5.22
CA TYR A 83 -11.63 -6.97 4.37
C TYR A 83 -12.46 -8.26 4.56
N GLY A 84 -13.43 -8.23 5.47
CA GLY A 84 -14.12 -9.44 5.92
C GLY A 84 -13.11 -10.48 6.45
N PRO A 85 -13.12 -11.74 6.00
CA PRO A 85 -12.13 -12.75 6.39
C PRO A 85 -10.77 -12.59 5.67
N MET A 86 -10.66 -11.69 4.69
CA MET A 86 -9.47 -11.49 3.88
C MET A 86 -8.51 -10.49 4.52
N GLN A 87 -7.21 -10.75 4.36
CA GLN A 87 -6.15 -9.77 4.62
C GLN A 87 -5.63 -9.23 3.30
N VAL A 88 -5.53 -7.92 3.18
CA VAL A 88 -5.19 -7.23 1.93
C VAL A 88 -3.86 -6.52 2.10
N PRO A 89 -2.76 -7.03 1.51
CA PRO A 89 -1.47 -6.36 1.57
C PRO A 89 -1.47 -5.12 0.68
N MET A 90 -1.08 -4.00 1.26
CA MET A 90 -1.01 -2.68 0.63
C MET A 90 0.42 -2.17 0.72
N ILE A 91 0.91 -1.56 -0.35
CA ILE A 91 2.21 -0.87 -0.34
C ILE A 91 2.00 0.64 -0.43
N LEU A 92 2.79 1.37 0.36
CA LEU A 92 2.99 2.80 0.19
C LEU A 92 4.30 3.04 -0.55
N ILE A 93 4.25 3.73 -1.68
CA ILE A 93 5.45 4.20 -2.38
C ILE A 93 5.51 5.72 -2.43
N LYS A 94 6.71 6.28 -2.43
CA LYS A 94 6.98 7.68 -2.81
C LYS A 94 7.41 7.72 -4.27
N ASN A 95 6.49 8.12 -5.14
CA ASN A 95 6.77 8.40 -6.55
C ASN A 95 7.24 9.84 -6.72
N ASP A 96 8.28 10.05 -7.53
CA ASP A 96 8.92 11.36 -7.72
C ASP A 96 7.96 12.46 -8.23
N LYS A 97 6.96 12.07 -9.04
CA LYS A 97 6.00 13.00 -9.67
C LYS A 97 4.66 13.04 -8.93
N ASN A 98 4.20 11.89 -8.46
CA ASN A 98 2.84 11.70 -7.95
C ASN A 98 2.76 11.73 -6.42
N GLY A 99 3.89 11.81 -5.73
CA GLY A 99 3.96 11.83 -4.27
C GLY A 99 3.72 10.44 -3.68
N TYR A 100 3.06 10.38 -2.52
CA TYR A 100 2.82 9.12 -1.81
C TYR A 100 1.57 8.42 -2.35
N MET A 101 1.77 7.23 -2.92
CA MET A 101 0.75 6.44 -3.60
C MET A 101 0.59 5.09 -2.91
N VAL A 102 -0.66 4.65 -2.77
CA VAL A 102 -1.00 3.35 -2.19
C VAL A 102 -1.46 2.42 -3.30
N PHE A 103 -0.93 1.19 -3.28
CA PHE A 103 -1.30 0.14 -4.20
C PHE A 103 -1.67 -1.16 -3.49
N SER A 104 -2.51 -1.95 -4.14
CA SER A 104 -2.90 -3.30 -3.71
C SER A 104 -2.93 -4.26 -4.88
N ASP A 105 -3.30 -5.50 -4.59
CA ASP A 105 -3.77 -6.42 -5.63
C ASP A 105 -5.07 -5.90 -6.27
N LEU A 106 -5.30 -6.28 -7.52
CA LEU A 106 -6.57 -6.01 -8.20
C LEU A 106 -7.64 -6.95 -7.63
N TRP A 107 -8.73 -6.41 -7.11
CA TRP A 107 -9.79 -7.25 -6.56
C TRP A 107 -10.39 -8.14 -7.67
N PRO A 108 -10.36 -9.49 -7.54
CA PRO A 108 -10.70 -10.42 -8.62
C PRO A 108 -12.10 -10.25 -9.23
N GLU A 109 -13.06 -9.72 -8.48
CA GLU A 109 -14.42 -9.46 -8.99
C GLU A 109 -14.44 -8.34 -10.04
N PHE A 110 -13.51 -7.37 -10.00
CA PHE A 110 -13.35 -6.38 -11.09
C PHE A 110 -12.70 -6.99 -12.34
N ALA A 111 -11.94 -8.07 -12.18
CA ALA A 111 -11.15 -8.70 -13.22
C ALA A 111 -11.90 -9.79 -14.02
N LYS A 112 -13.04 -10.28 -13.52
CA LYS A 112 -13.81 -11.38 -14.15
C LYS A 112 -14.09 -11.10 -15.63
N GLY A 113 -13.34 -11.80 -16.49
CA GLY A 113 -13.51 -11.80 -17.95
C GLY A 113 -12.88 -10.62 -18.71
N LYS A 114 -12.07 -9.75 -18.08
CA LYS A 114 -11.54 -8.53 -18.72
C LYS A 114 -10.03 -8.31 -18.62
N GLU A 115 -9.31 -9.05 -17.78
CA GLU A 115 -7.89 -8.79 -17.51
C GLU A 115 -6.97 -9.80 -18.19
N THR A 116 -5.92 -9.29 -18.83
CA THR A 116 -4.84 -10.09 -19.44
C THR A 116 -3.55 -10.10 -18.61
N ASP A 117 -3.45 -9.27 -17.57
CA ASP A 117 -2.24 -9.10 -16.73
C ASP A 117 -2.65 -9.00 -15.25
N THR A 118 -2.83 -10.14 -14.57
CA THR A 118 -3.38 -10.23 -13.20
C THR A 118 -2.42 -9.81 -12.10
N VAL A 119 -1.20 -9.37 -12.44
CA VAL A 119 -0.11 -9.08 -11.49
C VAL A 119 0.18 -7.57 -11.42
N ASP A 120 -0.48 -6.74 -12.22
CA ASP A 120 -0.25 -5.29 -12.17
C ASP A 120 -0.96 -4.65 -10.97
N ALA A 121 -0.19 -3.92 -10.15
CA ALA A 121 -0.70 -3.30 -8.93
C ALA A 121 -1.86 -2.33 -9.20
N TYR A 122 -2.96 -2.50 -8.47
CA TYR A 122 -4.12 -1.63 -8.49
C TYR A 122 -3.87 -0.37 -7.67
N TYR A 123 -4.27 0.78 -8.20
CA TYR A 123 -4.08 2.07 -7.54
C TYR A 123 -5.22 2.37 -6.57
N SER A 124 -4.93 2.27 -5.27
CA SER A 124 -5.90 2.28 -4.19
C SER A 124 -6.13 3.67 -3.60
N GLY A 125 -5.15 4.58 -3.69
CA GLY A 125 -5.32 5.95 -3.18
C GLY A 125 -4.03 6.73 -3.01
N ARG A 126 -4.10 7.89 -2.35
CA ARG A 126 -2.93 8.70 -1.96
C ARG A 126 -2.92 8.96 -0.47
N ILE A 127 -1.71 9.12 0.03
CA ILE A 127 -1.44 9.74 1.32
C ILE A 127 -0.80 11.10 1.04
N HIS A 128 -1.19 12.11 1.81
CA HIS A 128 -0.68 13.46 1.70
C HIS A 128 0.33 13.71 2.81
N ALA A 129 1.45 14.36 2.47
CA ALA A 129 2.47 14.74 3.44
C ALA A 129 1.97 15.80 4.44
N ALA A 130 0.99 16.62 4.04
CA ALA A 130 0.33 17.59 4.88
C ALA A 130 -1.16 17.25 5.04
N SER A 131 -1.77 17.77 6.10
CA SER A 131 -3.22 17.70 6.32
C SER A 131 -4.00 18.29 5.13
N ARG A 132 -5.21 17.76 4.90
CA ARG A 132 -6.13 18.18 3.84
C ARG A 132 -7.50 18.47 4.42
N ASP A 133 -8.18 19.48 3.88
CA ASP A 133 -9.58 19.71 4.24
C ASP A 133 -10.52 18.72 3.54
N LYS A 134 -10.13 18.22 2.36
CA LYS A 134 -10.92 17.28 1.56
C LYS A 134 -10.05 16.39 0.68
N VAL A 135 -10.42 15.12 0.58
CA VAL A 135 -9.83 14.12 -0.33
C VAL A 135 -10.97 13.40 -1.04
N VAL A 136 -10.89 13.28 -2.36
CA VAL A 136 -11.89 12.56 -3.18
C VAL A 136 -11.22 11.34 -3.79
N SER A 137 -11.89 10.19 -3.74
CA SER A 137 -11.39 8.97 -4.38
C SER A 137 -11.37 9.10 -5.90
N ARG A 138 -10.62 8.22 -6.57
CA ARG A 138 -10.46 8.28 -8.04
C ARG A 138 -11.79 8.22 -8.81
N THR A 139 -12.75 7.45 -8.32
CA THR A 139 -14.07 7.30 -8.96
C THR A 139 -15.07 8.39 -8.54
N GLY A 140 -14.76 9.18 -7.52
CA GLY A 140 -15.70 10.16 -6.95
C GLY A 140 -16.83 9.55 -6.12
N HIS A 141 -16.90 8.22 -6.00
CA HIS A 141 -17.93 7.53 -5.21
C HIS A 141 -17.71 7.67 -3.71
N HIS A 142 -16.52 8.10 -3.31
CA HIS A 142 -16.13 8.32 -1.93
C HIS A 142 -15.37 9.63 -1.81
N TYR A 143 -15.58 10.34 -0.71
CA TYR A 143 -14.73 11.44 -0.30
C TYR A 143 -14.58 11.46 1.21
N ALA A 144 -13.53 12.11 1.69
CA ALA A 144 -13.35 12.42 3.09
C ALA A 144 -13.16 13.92 3.25
N GLU A 145 -13.65 14.48 4.34
CA GLU A 145 -13.44 15.89 4.69
C GLU A 145 -13.23 16.08 6.19
N LYS A 146 -12.50 17.14 6.52
CA LYS A 146 -12.25 17.54 7.90
C LYS A 146 -13.38 18.46 8.38
N ILE A 147 -13.98 18.12 9.52
CA ILE A 147 -15.04 18.88 10.19
C ILE A 147 -14.63 19.11 11.64
N GLY A 148 -14.14 20.30 11.96
CA GLY A 148 -13.63 20.60 13.31
C GLY A 148 -12.34 19.82 13.61
N ASP A 149 -12.34 19.06 14.70
CA ASP A 149 -11.25 18.14 15.09
C ASP A 149 -11.48 16.70 14.58
N GLU A 150 -12.49 16.49 13.75
CA GLU A 150 -12.85 15.19 13.19
C GLU A 150 -12.65 15.13 11.68
N VAL A 151 -12.48 13.91 11.19
CA VAL A 151 -12.44 13.56 9.77
C VAL A 151 -13.58 12.58 9.51
N VAL A 152 -14.33 12.87 8.46
CA VAL A 152 -15.52 12.11 8.08
C VAL A 152 -15.34 11.59 6.67
N ALA A 153 -15.50 10.28 6.48
CA ALA A 153 -15.60 9.65 5.17
C ALA A 153 -17.06 9.46 4.78
N TYR A 154 -17.35 9.75 3.52
CA TYR A 154 -18.67 9.68 2.91
C TYR A 154 -18.63 8.75 1.71
N THR A 155 -19.69 7.96 1.57
CA THR A 155 -19.90 7.01 0.48
C THR A 155 -21.14 7.37 -0.30
N ALA A 156 -21.08 7.29 -1.63
CA ALA A 156 -22.19 7.58 -2.50
C ALA A 156 -23.36 6.64 -2.20
N ASN A 157 -24.57 7.20 -2.13
CA ASN A 157 -25.80 6.40 -1.94
C ASN A 157 -26.09 5.50 -3.16
N ASP A 158 -25.60 5.90 -4.33
CA ASP A 158 -25.73 5.15 -5.57
C ASP A 158 -24.48 5.39 -6.42
N PHE A 159 -23.72 4.33 -6.71
CA PHE A 159 -22.48 4.41 -7.47
C PHE A 159 -22.71 4.71 -8.96
N SER A 160 -23.95 4.59 -9.44
CA SER A 160 -24.34 4.95 -10.81
C SER A 160 -24.92 6.37 -10.91
N ASP A 161 -25.32 6.98 -9.79
CA ASP A 161 -25.91 8.33 -9.75
C ASP A 161 -25.50 9.10 -8.48
N LEU A 162 -24.38 9.81 -8.57
CA LEU A 162 -23.84 10.64 -7.48
C LEU A 162 -24.75 11.79 -7.06
N LYS A 163 -25.78 12.13 -7.85
CA LYS A 163 -26.76 13.18 -7.48
C LYS A 163 -27.67 12.74 -6.35
N LYS A 164 -27.77 11.43 -6.07
CA LYS A 164 -28.51 10.89 -4.91
C LYS A 164 -27.80 11.15 -3.58
N GLY A 165 -26.67 11.83 -3.59
CA GLY A 165 -25.95 12.25 -2.40
C GLY A 165 -25.09 11.15 -1.79
N PHE A 166 -24.63 11.41 -0.58
CA PHE A 166 -23.70 10.57 0.15
C PHE A 166 -24.19 10.36 1.57
N HIS A 167 -23.86 9.20 2.15
CA HIS A 167 -24.03 8.93 3.57
C HIS A 167 -22.68 8.88 4.27
N GLU A 168 -22.66 9.20 5.56
CA GLU A 168 -21.49 9.06 6.41
C GLU A 168 -21.17 7.56 6.61
N SER A 169 -19.90 7.21 6.44
CA SER A 169 -19.43 5.83 6.62
C SER A 169 -18.47 5.70 7.79
N ILE A 170 -17.60 6.69 8.02
CA ILE A 170 -16.56 6.65 9.05
C ILE A 170 -16.44 8.07 9.62
N ARG A 171 -16.33 8.19 10.95
CA ARG A 171 -16.01 9.43 11.65
C ARG A 171 -14.99 9.14 12.74
N VAL A 172 -13.88 9.87 12.73
CA VAL A 172 -12.79 9.74 13.70
C VAL A 172 -12.15 11.09 13.98
N LYS A 173 -11.50 11.24 15.14
CA LYS A 173 -10.70 12.43 15.46
C LYS A 173 -9.35 12.41 14.73
N GLY A 174 -8.86 13.58 14.34
CA GLY A 174 -7.51 13.75 13.81
C GLY A 174 -7.44 14.67 12.59
N GLU A 175 -6.29 14.63 11.91
CA GLU A 175 -6.04 15.38 10.68
C GLU A 175 -6.16 14.45 9.47
N LEU A 176 -6.90 14.87 8.44
CA LEU A 176 -7.09 14.05 7.24
C LEU A 176 -5.80 14.00 6.41
N ARG A 177 -5.27 12.79 6.23
CA ARG A 177 -4.04 12.55 5.45
C ARG A 177 -4.30 11.77 4.17
N GLY A 178 -5.39 11.03 4.06
CA GLY A 178 -5.67 10.28 2.84
C GLY A 178 -6.97 9.49 2.90
N LEU A 179 -7.32 8.93 1.74
CA LEU A 179 -8.44 8.02 1.56
C LEU A 179 -7.95 6.90 0.64
N ILE A 180 -7.96 5.68 1.16
CA ILE A 180 -7.58 4.45 0.45
C ILE A 180 -8.86 3.70 0.12
N LEU A 181 -8.93 3.09 -1.06
CA LEU A 181 -10.01 2.20 -1.46
C LEU A 181 -9.47 0.80 -1.71
N PHE A 182 -10.15 -0.19 -1.17
CA PHE A 182 -10.06 -1.56 -1.66
C PHE A 182 -11.46 -2.03 -2.01
N ASP A 183 -11.62 -2.53 -3.23
CA ASP A 183 -12.93 -2.76 -3.82
C ASP A 183 -13.85 -1.51 -3.74
N CYS A 184 -14.90 -1.57 -2.94
CA CYS A 184 -15.89 -0.53 -2.72
C CYS A 184 -15.77 0.09 -1.34
N CYS A 185 -14.88 -0.44 -0.48
CA CYS A 185 -14.77 -0.03 0.91
C CYS A 185 -13.76 1.11 1.08
N PRO A 186 -14.16 2.23 1.70
CA PRO A 186 -13.24 3.30 2.07
C PRO A 186 -12.46 2.97 3.34
N TYR A 187 -11.18 3.32 3.32
CA TYR A 187 -10.28 3.32 4.47
C TYR A 187 -9.73 4.73 4.67
N LEU A 188 -10.03 5.32 5.80
CA LEU A 188 -9.69 6.69 6.14
C LEU A 188 -8.30 6.74 6.79
N VAL A 189 -7.40 7.56 6.24
CA VAL A 189 -6.04 7.72 6.78
C VAL A 189 -5.96 9.04 7.54
N VAL A 190 -5.66 8.96 8.83
CA VAL A 190 -5.59 10.12 9.72
C VAL A 190 -4.26 10.19 10.47
N ASP A 191 -3.84 11.42 10.73
CA ASP A 191 -2.81 11.72 11.70
C ASP A 191 -3.51 12.08 13.01
N ASP A 192 -3.44 11.17 13.97
CA ASP A 192 -4.03 11.29 15.30
C ASP A 192 -3.01 11.71 16.37
N GLY A 193 -1.85 12.24 15.94
CA GLY A 193 -0.76 12.68 16.81
C GLY A 193 0.15 11.55 17.31
N LYS A 194 -0.01 10.33 16.80
CA LYS A 194 0.92 9.22 17.02
C LYS A 194 2.11 9.30 16.06
N ASP A 195 3.10 8.43 16.29
CA ASP A 195 4.28 8.32 15.41
C ASP A 195 3.97 7.74 14.02
N THR A 196 2.78 7.17 13.84
CA THR A 196 2.29 6.55 12.60
C THR A 196 0.97 7.17 12.16
N LEU A 197 0.62 7.01 10.89
CA LEU A 197 -0.72 7.36 10.41
C LEU A 197 -1.68 6.21 10.71
N SER A 198 -2.78 6.51 11.38
CA SER A 198 -3.81 5.53 11.68
C SER A 198 -4.75 5.35 10.48
N VAL A 199 -5.07 4.10 10.14
CA VAL A 199 -6.00 3.76 9.06
C VAL A 199 -7.26 3.17 9.66
N TYR A 200 -8.41 3.77 9.37
CA TYR A 200 -9.71 3.36 9.90
C TYR A 200 -10.63 2.84 8.81
N HIS A 201 -11.49 1.88 9.14
CA HIS A 201 -12.59 1.43 8.27
C HIS A 201 -13.92 1.48 9.01
N ALA A 202 -15.01 1.32 8.27
CA ALA A 202 -16.33 1.10 8.85
C ALA A 202 -16.42 -0.35 9.37
N GLY A 203 -16.50 -0.52 10.68
CA GLY A 203 -16.78 -1.77 11.37
C GLY A 203 -18.24 -1.86 11.82
N GLU A 204 -18.60 -2.97 12.46
CA GLU A 204 -20.00 -3.24 12.87
C GLU A 204 -20.53 -2.21 13.86
N ASN A 205 -19.66 -1.66 14.71
CA ASN A 205 -20.01 -0.72 15.77
C ASN A 205 -19.53 0.72 15.51
N GLY A 206 -19.13 1.03 14.27
CA GLY A 206 -18.60 2.33 13.89
C GLY A 206 -17.16 2.25 13.39
N ALA A 207 -16.40 3.34 13.54
CA ALA A 207 -15.03 3.40 13.03
C ALA A 207 -14.09 2.45 13.81
N GLU A 208 -13.43 1.54 13.11
CA GLU A 208 -12.47 0.58 13.66
C GLU A 208 -11.07 0.83 13.09
N LEU A 209 -10.05 0.75 13.95
CA LEU A 209 -8.66 0.88 13.54
C LEU A 209 -8.26 -0.38 12.76
N ALA A 210 -8.05 -0.23 11.45
CA ALA A 210 -7.65 -1.30 10.55
C ALA A 210 -6.15 -1.57 10.59
N SER A 211 -5.34 -0.51 10.61
CA SER A 211 -3.88 -0.60 10.47
C SER A 211 -3.19 0.70 10.87
N SER A 212 -1.86 0.71 10.82
CA SER A 212 -1.04 1.90 10.98
C SER A 212 0.07 1.93 9.93
N ILE A 213 0.36 3.12 9.40
CA ILE A 213 1.34 3.31 8.34
C ILE A 213 2.55 4.05 8.90
N GLU A 214 3.74 3.49 8.71
CA GLU A 214 4.99 4.19 8.99
C GLU A 214 5.18 5.34 8.00
N PHE A 215 4.96 6.57 8.46
CA PHE A 215 5.05 7.75 7.62
C PHE A 215 6.08 8.74 8.15
N LYS A 216 7.30 8.66 7.62
CA LYS A 216 8.33 9.68 7.83
C LYS A 216 8.25 10.69 6.68
N SER A 217 7.76 11.89 6.99
CA SER A 217 7.68 13.02 6.05
C SER A 217 9.06 13.47 5.57
#